data_AF-A0A8T3WEZ0-F1
#
_entry.id   AF-A0A8T3WEZ0-F1
#
_cell.length_a   1.000
_cell.length_b   1.000
_cell.length_c   1.000
_cell.angle_alpha   90.00
_cell.angle_beta   90.00
_cell.angle_gamma   90.00
#
_symmetry.space_group_name_H-M   'P 1'
#
loop_
_entity.id
_entity.type
_entity.pdbx_description
1 polymer ?
#
loop_
_entity_poly.entity_id
_entity_poly.type
_entity_poly.pdbx_seq_one_letter_code
_entity_poly.pdbx_strand_id
1 'polypeptide(L)' 'MYRQGEIVVVPFPFSDLSSVKQRPVVILSKIQDIERSEDIVTCGITSNLKDASHSVLIENLTSCLH' A
#
# COMPACT_ATOMS: atom_id res chain seq x y z
N MET A 1 -14.68 1.99 3.48
CA MET A 1 -13.64 2.69 4.25
C MET A 1 -12.47 1.76 4.42
N TYR A 2 -11.26 2.26 4.18
CA TYR A 2 -10.05 1.46 4.12
C TYR A 2 -9.62 0.94 5.50
N ARG A 3 -9.04 -0.27 5.54
CA ARG A 3 -8.56 -0.90 6.77
C ARG A 3 -7.04 -1.04 6.76
N GLN A 4 -6.42 -0.95 7.93
CA GLN A 4 -5.00 -1.21 8.09
C GLN A 4 -4.64 -2.61 7.54
N GLY A 5 -3.58 -2.70 6.74
CA GLY A 5 -3.13 -3.93 6.10
C GLY A 5 -3.83 -4.26 4.77
N GLU A 6 -4.88 -3.53 4.40
CA GLU A 6 -5.52 -3.68 3.10
C GLU A 6 -4.59 -3.21 1.97
N ILE A 7 -4.61 -3.91 0.83
CA ILE A 7 -3.88 -3.50 -0.38
C ILE A 7 -4.87 -2.85 -1.33
N VAL A 8 -4.56 -1.62 -1.75
CA VAL A 8 -5.39 -0.86 -2.69
C VAL A 8 -4.55 -0.33 -3.84
N VAL A 9 -5.21 0.16 -4.89
CA VAL A 9 -4.57 0.71 -6.07
C VAL A 9 -4.80 2.21 -6.12
N VAL A 10 -3.72 2.99 -6.27
CA VAL A 10 -3.78 4.45 -6.40
C VAL A 10 -3.17 4.92 -7.74
N PRO A 11 -3.65 6.03 -8.32
CA PRO A 11 -3.06 6.61 -9.52
C PRO A 11 -1.69 7.26 -9.21
N PHE A 12 -0.74 7.13 -10.13
CA PHE A 12 0.56 7.79 -10.09
C PHE A 12 0.98 8.26 -11.50
N PRO A 13 1.56 9.46 -11.66
CA PRO A 13 1.90 10.43 -10.61
C PRO A 13 0.66 11.14 -10.05
N PHE A 14 0.75 11.57 -8.78
CA PHE A 14 -0.38 12.17 -8.07
C PHE A 14 -0.79 13.55 -8.61
N SER A 15 0.12 14.24 -9.31
CA SER A 15 -0.05 15.63 -9.74
C SER A 15 -0.26 15.79 -11.25
N ASP A 16 0.11 14.79 -12.05
CA ASP A 16 0.00 14.84 -13.52
C ASP A 16 -0.83 13.64 -13.99
N LEU A 17 -2.12 13.88 -14.19
CA LEU A 17 -3.11 12.87 -14.55
C LEU A 17 -3.05 12.45 -16.03
N SER A 18 -2.07 12.95 -16.81
CA SER A 18 -1.92 12.62 -18.23
C SER A 18 -1.41 11.18 -18.46
N SER A 19 -0.72 10.58 -17.48
CA SER A 19 -0.19 9.22 -17.56
C SER A 19 -0.48 8.41 -16.29
N VAL A 20 -1.72 7.97 -16.14
CA VAL A 20 -2.18 7.25 -14.93
C VAL A 20 -1.60 5.83 -14.90
N LYS A 21 -0.45 5.65 -14.25
CA LYS A 21 0.02 4.32 -13.84
C LYS A 21 -0.64 3.96 -12.52
N GLN A 22 -1.30 2.81 -12.46
CA GLN A 22 -1.85 2.26 -11.23
C GLN A 22 -0.73 1.64 -10.38
N ARG A 23 -0.64 2.05 -9.11
CA ARG A 23 0.38 1.56 -8.16
C ARG A 23 -0.29 0.89 -6.96
N PRO A 24 0.08 -0.35 -6.63
CA PRO A 24 -0.39 -0.97 -5.40
C PRO A 24 0.27 -0.31 -4.19
N VAL A 25 -0.53 -0.12 -3.14
CA VAL A 25 -0.08 0.38 -1.84
C VAL A 25 -0.73 -0.41 -0.72
N VAL A 26 -0.07 -0.51 0.43
CA VAL A 26 -0.67 -1.03 1.67
C VAL A 26 -1.09 0.12 2.58
N ILE A 27 -2.26 -0.01 3.21
CA ILE A 27 -2.78 0.95 4.19
C ILE A 27 -2.07 0.77 5.53
N LEU A 28 -1.44 1.83 6.04
CA LEU A 28 -0.72 1.81 7.33
C LEU A 28 -1.51 2.47 8.47
N SER A 29 -2.35 3.47 8.17
CA SER A 29 -3.19 4.14 9.17
C SER A 29 -4.21 3.20 9.79
N LYS A 30 -4.52 3.41 11.09
CA LYS A 30 -5.61 2.72 11.77
C LYS A 30 -6.95 3.27 11.31
N ILE A 31 -7.97 2.41 11.31
CA ILE A 31 -9.34 2.76 10.94
C ILE A 31 -9.87 3.97 11.74
N GLN A 32 -9.55 4.06 13.05
CA GLN A 32 -9.99 5.18 13.90
C GLN A 32 -9.34 6.52 13.51
N ASP A 33 -8.16 6.50 12.91
CA ASP A 33 -7.48 7.70 12.45
C ASP A 33 -8.05 8.14 11.09
N ILE A 34 -8.31 7.18 10.20
CA ILE A 34 -8.94 7.42 8.89
C ILE A 34 -10.35 8.00 9.08
N GLU A 35 -11.15 7.47 10.02
CA GLU A 35 -12.48 8.01 10.34
C GLU A 35 -12.45 9.45 10.87
N ARG A 36 -11.35 9.84 11.52
CA ARG A 36 -11.24 11.14 12.20
C ARG A 36 -10.72 12.24 11.28
N SER A 37 -9.81 11.93 10.35
CA SER A 37 -9.18 12.94 9.49
C SER A 37 -9.39 12.75 8.00
N GLU A 38 -10.01 11.65 7.56
CA GLU A 38 -10.11 11.24 6.14
C GLU A 38 -8.75 11.01 5.44
N ASP A 39 -7.64 11.28 6.12
CA ASP A 39 -6.28 11.07 5.62
C ASP A 39 -5.81 9.63 5.84
N ILE A 40 -4.97 9.17 4.92
CA ILE A 40 -4.45 7.80 4.91
C ILE A 40 -2.95 7.83 4.69
N VAL A 41 -2.21 7.18 5.58
CA VAL A 41 -0.81 6.86 5.40
C VAL A 41 -0.71 5.52 4.69
N THR A 42 0.05 5.46 3.61
CA THR A 42 0.25 4.26 2.79
C THR A 42 1.72 4.01 2.51
N CYS A 43 2.06 2.77 2.12
CA CYS A 43 3.39 2.42 1.62
C CYS A 43 3.28 1.77 0.25
N GLY A 44 4.12 2.21 -0.69
CA GLY A 44 4.14 1.71 -2.07
C GLY A 44 4.72 0.31 -2.20
N ILE A 45 4.07 -0.53 -3.00
CA ILE A 45 4.53 -1.89 -3.32
C ILE A 45 5.12 -1.89 -4.73
N THR A 46 6.24 -2.59 -4.91
CA THR A 46 6.94 -2.74 -6.20
C THR A 46 7.40 -4.17 -6.39
N SER A 47 7.27 -4.68 -7.62
CA SER A 47 7.84 -5.98 -8.02
C SER A 47 9.33 -5.90 -8.37
N ASN A 48 9.86 -4.69 -8.56
CA ASN A 48 11.29 -4.48 -8.73
C ASN A 48 11.97 -4.54 -7.36
N LEU A 49 12.46 -5.73 -7.01
CA LEU A 49 13.15 -5.99 -5.74
C LEU A 49 14.46 -5.19 -5.69
N LYS A 50 14.64 -4.44 -4.61
CA LYS A 50 15.87 -3.72 -4.29
C LYS A 50 16.22 -4.01 -2.85
N ASP A 51 17.50 -4.24 -2.60
CA ASP A 51 18.03 -4.37 -1.24
C ASP A 51 18.16 -2.97 -0.63
N ALA A 52 17.12 -2.56 0.11
CA ALA A 52 17.06 -1.27 0.79
C ALA A 52 16.80 -1.49 2.27
N SER A 53 17.38 -0.68 3.14
CA SER A 53 17.34 -0.87 4.60
C SER A 53 15.93 -0.94 5.22
N HIS A 54 14.92 -0.46 4.50
CA HIS A 54 13.52 -0.42 4.94
C HIS A 54 12.58 -1.17 4.00
N SER A 55 13.10 -2.01 3.09
CA SER A 55 12.26 -2.88 2.27
C SER A 55 11.76 -4.06 3.09
N VAL A 56 10.46 -4.35 2.97
CA VAL A 56 9.84 -5.55 3.54
C VAL A 56 9.39 -6.42 2.38
N LEU A 57 9.84 -7.68 2.38
CA LEU A 57 9.43 -8.64 1.37
C LEU A 57 7.99 -9.10 1.63
N ILE A 58 7.16 -9.09 0.60
CA ILE A 58 5.80 -9.63 0.64
C ILE A 58 5.84 -10.99 -0.06
N GLU A 59 5.70 -12.05 0.72
CA GLU A 59 5.64 -13.42 0.24
C GLU A 59 4.21 -13.97 0.34
N ASN A 60 3.90 -14.96 -0.48
CA ASN A 60 2.63 -15.67 -0.36
C ASN A 60 2.71 -16.60 0.86
N LEU A 61 1.76 -16.49 1.79
CA LEU A 61 1.65 -17.39 2.94
C LEU A 61 1.07 -18.73 2.48
N THR A 62 1.93 -19.62 1.97
CA THR A 62 1.54 -20.99 1.59
C THR A 62 1.47 -21.97 2.77
N SER A 63 1.70 -21.55 4.02
CA SER A 63 1.92 -22.48 5.14
C SER A 63 1.00 -22.37 6.36
N CYS A 64 -0.07 -21.56 6.34
CA CYS A 64 -1.04 -21.52 7.45
C CYS A 64 -2.33 -22.31 7.17
N LEU A 65 -2.20 -23.48 6.55
CA LEU A 65 -3.22 -24.54 6.53
C LEU A 65 -2.66 -25.75 7.29
N HIS A 66 -2.67 -25.70 8.62
CA HIS A 66 -2.64 -26.85 9.53
C HIS A 66 -3.41 -26.48 10.80
#